data_AF-A0A7W9J3K7-F1
#
_entry.id   AF-A0A7W9J3K7-F1
#
_cell.length_a   1.000
_cell.length_b   1.000
_cell.length_c   1.000
_cell.angle_alpha   90.00
_cell.angle_beta   90.00
_cell.angle_gamma   90.00
#
_symmetry.space_group_name_H-M   'P 1'
#
loop_
_entity.id
_entity.type
_entity.pdbx_description
1 polymer ?
#
loop_
_entity_poly.entity_id
_entity_poly.type
_entity_poly.pdbx_seq_one_letter_code
_entity_poly.pdbx_strand_id
1 'polypeptide(L)'
;MGKDTLGTLAKKTGGKTQDLGGLVKRLAAAAQPLEGKLQGSGHDAFMSFKGRVDGIAADLNAGLAAINKGQQGMDAATQTGMSDMAQAAKKSEGAANFDGAKFNKR
;
A
#
# COMPACT_ATOMS: atom_id res chain seq x y z
N MET A 1 14.46 -2.53 -7.79
CA MET A 1 13.89 -1.24 -8.24
C MET A 1 12.40 -1.14 -7.86
N GLY A 2 11.45 -1.77 -8.55
CA GLY A 2 10.00 -1.62 -8.24
C GLY A 2 9.59 -2.06 -6.82
N LYS A 3 10.01 -3.26 -6.41
CA LYS A 3 9.84 -3.81 -5.04
C LYS A 3 10.36 -2.86 -3.94
N ASP A 4 11.51 -2.25 -4.16
CA ASP A 4 12.17 -1.38 -3.17
C ASP A 4 11.42 -0.04 -3.03
N THR A 5 10.90 0.49 -4.13
CA THR A 5 10.06 1.70 -4.14
C THR A 5 8.72 1.46 -3.45
N LEU A 6 8.05 0.33 -3.72
CA LEU A 6 6.79 -0.04 -3.08
C LEU A 6 6.95 -0.26 -1.57
N GLY A 7 7.98 -1.00 -1.14
CA GLY A 7 8.28 -1.20 0.28
C GLY A 7 8.58 0.12 1.02
N THR A 8 9.22 1.08 0.34
CA THR A 8 9.49 2.43 0.89
C THR A 8 8.19 3.24 1.04
N LEU A 9 7.30 3.19 0.04
CA LEU A 9 5.99 3.84 0.08
C LEU A 9 5.10 3.25 1.18
N ALA A 10 5.07 1.92 1.33
CA ALA A 10 4.32 1.25 2.38
C ALA A 10 4.80 1.67 3.78
N LYS A 11 6.11 1.71 4.02
CA LYS A 11 6.70 2.17 5.30
C LYS A 11 6.39 3.63 5.60
N LYS A 12 6.56 4.54 4.63
CA LYS A 12 6.23 5.97 4.80
C LYS A 12 4.75 6.16 5.16
N THR A 13 3.89 5.39 4.51
CA THR A 13 2.45 5.52 4.67
C THR A 13 1.98 4.93 6.01
N GLY A 14 2.51 3.79 6.44
CA GLY A 14 2.28 3.25 7.78
C GLY A 14 2.73 4.21 8.88
N GLY A 15 3.93 4.79 8.75
CA GLY A 15 4.46 5.77 9.71
C GLY A 15 3.59 7.02 9.84
N LYS A 16 3.17 7.61 8.71
CA LYS A 16 2.28 8.80 8.72
C LYS A 16 0.90 8.52 9.33
N THR A 17 0.39 7.29 9.18
CA THR A 17 -0.92 6.90 9.74
C THR A 17 -0.87 6.76 11.25
N GLN A 18 0.21 6.17 11.77
CA GLN A 18 0.45 6.09 13.20
C GLN A 18 0.60 7.47 13.84
N ASP A 19 1.24 8.40 13.13
CA ASP A 19 1.40 9.78 13.56
C ASP A 19 0.06 10.54 13.56
N LEU A 20 -0.75 10.38 12.52
CA LEU A 20 -2.11 10.91 12.44
C LEU A 20 -2.98 10.39 13.60
N GLY A 21 -3.01 9.07 13.82
CA GLY A 21 -3.75 8.49 14.95
C GLY A 21 -3.25 8.99 16.31
N GLY A 22 -1.94 9.22 16.45
CA GLY A 22 -1.34 9.84 17.62
C GLY A 22 -1.80 11.29 17.83
N LEU A 23 -1.83 12.09 16.76
CA LEU A 23 -2.31 13.48 16.79
C LEU A 23 -3.81 13.55 17.13
N VAL A 24 -4.63 12.64 16.59
CA VAL A 24 -6.07 12.54 16.92
C VAL A 24 -6.28 12.23 18.40
N LYS A 25 -5.55 11.24 18.95
CA LYS A 25 -5.63 10.91 20.38
C LYS A 25 -5.18 12.07 21.26
N ARG A 26 -4.10 12.77 20.89
CA ARG A 26 -3.64 13.98 21.59
C ARG A 26 -4.66 15.10 21.53
N LEU A 27 -5.31 15.29 20.39
CA LEU A 27 -6.36 16.30 20.22
C LEU A 27 -7.60 15.97 21.05
N ALA A 28 -8.01 14.70 21.12
CA ALA A 28 -9.09 14.25 22.00
C ALA A 28 -8.74 14.46 23.49
N ALA A 29 -7.53 14.10 23.91
CA ALA A 29 -7.05 14.31 25.28
C ALA A 29 -6.96 15.80 25.64
N ALA A 30 -6.53 16.65 24.72
CA ALA A 30 -6.48 18.11 24.89
C ALA A 30 -7.89 18.72 25.01
N ALA A 31 -8.91 18.06 24.47
CA ALA A 31 -10.29 18.53 24.52
C ALA A 31 -11.12 17.98 25.71
N GLN A 32 -10.69 16.91 26.39
CA GLN A 32 -11.31 16.45 27.65
C GLN A 32 -11.49 17.57 28.70
N PRO A 33 -10.50 18.45 28.99
CA PRO A 33 -10.71 19.57 29.91
C PRO A 33 -11.62 20.68 29.36
N LEU A 34 -11.85 20.70 28.04
CA LEU A 34 -12.83 21.59 27.40
C LEU A 34 -14.25 21.02 27.49
N GLU A 35 -14.43 19.70 27.62
CA GLU A 35 -15.75 19.06 27.77
C GLU A 35 -16.47 19.49 29.05
N GLY A 36 -15.73 19.80 30.13
CA GLY A 36 -16.27 20.41 31.34
C GLY A 36 -16.54 21.92 31.25
N LYS A 37 -16.07 22.58 30.18
CA LYS A 37 -16.22 24.03 29.94
C LYS A 37 -17.13 24.36 28.75
N LEU A 38 -17.31 23.44 27.81
CA LEU A 38 -18.13 23.55 26.61
C LEU A 38 -19.50 22.93 26.93
N GLN A 39 -20.48 23.76 27.31
CA GLN A 39 -21.88 23.34 27.43
C GLN A 39 -22.64 23.65 26.13
N GLY A 40 -23.59 22.78 25.75
CA GLY A 40 -24.46 22.97 24.58
C GLY A 40 -23.73 22.79 23.24
N SER A 41 -23.94 23.73 22.30
CA SER A 41 -23.48 23.63 20.89
C SER A 41 -21.97 23.41 20.71
N GLY A 42 -21.14 23.82 21.69
CA GLY A 42 -19.70 23.57 21.66
C GLY A 42 -19.31 22.11 21.88
N HIS A 43 -20.07 21.38 22.70
CA HIS A 43 -19.90 19.94 22.91
C HIS A 43 -20.31 19.17 21.65
N ASP A 44 -21.44 19.52 21.04
CA ASP A 44 -21.94 18.88 19.82
C ASP A 44 -20.98 19.07 18.64
N ALA A 45 -20.44 20.28 18.48
CA ALA A 45 -19.43 20.57 17.46
C ALA A 45 -18.15 19.74 17.67
N PHE A 46 -17.72 19.58 18.93
CA PHE A 46 -16.56 18.76 19.27
C PHE A 46 -16.79 17.26 19.00
N MET A 47 -17.94 16.72 19.40
CA MET A 47 -18.31 15.33 19.12
C MET A 47 -18.42 15.08 17.60
N SER A 48 -19.01 16.01 16.84
CA SER A 48 -19.07 15.93 15.38
C SER A 48 -17.68 15.94 14.74
N PHE A 49 -16.79 16.82 15.22
CA PHE A 49 -15.41 16.87 14.75
C PHE A 49 -14.67 15.56 15.03
N LYS A 50 -14.78 15.02 16.27
CA LYS A 50 -14.19 13.73 16.63
C LYS A 50 -14.70 12.60 15.72
N GLY A 51 -16.01 12.51 15.51
CA GLY A 51 -16.60 11.48 14.63
C GLY A 51 -16.11 11.56 13.19
N ARG A 52 -15.95 12.78 12.64
CA ARG A 52 -15.36 12.97 11.29
C ARG A 52 -13.91 12.53 11.24
N VAL A 53 -13.14 12.85 12.27
CA VAL A 53 -11.73 12.47 12.37
C VAL A 53 -11.56 10.96 12.48
N ASP A 54 -12.37 10.30 13.31
CA ASP A 54 -12.38 8.84 13.44
C ASP A 54 -12.78 8.18 12.10
N GLY A 55 -13.77 8.73 11.39
CA GLY A 55 -14.16 8.28 10.05
C GLY A 55 -13.04 8.41 9.02
N ILE A 56 -12.39 9.57 8.94
CA ILE A 56 -11.24 9.80 8.05
C ILE A 56 -10.11 8.83 8.36
N ALA A 57 -9.85 8.55 9.64
CA ALA A 57 -8.82 7.59 10.05
C ALA A 57 -9.17 6.15 9.63
N ALA A 58 -10.45 5.76 9.72
CA ALA A 58 -10.93 4.46 9.25
C ALA A 58 -10.81 4.33 7.73
N ASP A 59 -11.27 5.33 6.98
CA ASP A 59 -11.18 5.37 5.52
C ASP A 59 -9.73 5.35 5.04
N LEU A 60 -8.86 6.09 5.71
CA LEU A 60 -7.43 6.08 5.42
C LEU A 60 -6.88 4.66 5.61
N ASN A 61 -7.10 4.03 6.77
CA ASN A 61 -6.66 2.66 7.02
C ASN A 61 -7.19 1.66 5.97
N ALA A 62 -8.45 1.79 5.56
CA ALA A 62 -9.05 0.94 4.53
C ALA A 62 -8.38 1.15 3.16
N GLY A 63 -8.16 2.41 2.76
CA GLY A 63 -7.45 2.75 1.53
C GLY A 63 -6.00 2.20 1.53
N LEU A 64 -5.34 2.23 2.68
CA LEU A 64 -3.99 1.68 2.82
C LEU A 64 -3.94 0.16 2.75
N ALA A 65 -4.91 -0.52 3.37
CA ALA A 65 -5.06 -1.96 3.22
C ALA A 65 -5.28 -2.35 1.75
N ALA A 66 -6.10 -1.57 1.02
CA ALA A 66 -6.33 -1.76 -0.41
C ALA A 66 -5.05 -1.54 -1.23
N ILE A 67 -4.27 -0.49 -0.96
CA ILE A 67 -2.98 -0.23 -1.62
C ILE A 67 -2.01 -1.38 -1.36
N ASN A 68 -1.84 -1.82 -0.11
CA ASN A 68 -0.95 -2.93 0.23
C ASN A 68 -1.35 -4.22 -0.50
N LYS A 69 -2.66 -4.51 -0.57
CA LYS A 69 -3.18 -5.65 -1.33
C LYS A 69 -2.90 -5.51 -2.83
N GLY A 70 -3.08 -4.31 -3.40
CA GLY A 70 -2.75 -4.01 -4.79
C GLY A 70 -1.26 -4.19 -5.08
N GLN A 71 -0.38 -3.76 -4.17
CA GLN A 71 1.06 -3.96 -4.28
C GLN A 71 1.45 -5.43 -4.26
N GLN A 72 0.88 -6.22 -3.33
CA GLN A 72 1.09 -7.68 -3.31
C GLN A 72 0.61 -8.34 -4.59
N GLY A 73 -0.53 -7.90 -5.14
CA GLY A 73 -1.04 -8.38 -6.43
C GLY A 73 -0.10 -8.05 -7.59
N MET A 74 0.43 -6.83 -7.64
CA MET A 74 1.41 -6.43 -8.68
C MET A 74 2.73 -7.20 -8.58
N ASP A 75 3.24 -7.41 -7.37
CA ASP A 75 4.46 -8.20 -7.16
C ASP A 75 4.27 -9.64 -7.62
N ALA A 76 3.15 -10.27 -7.25
CA ALA A 76 2.80 -11.62 -7.70
C ALA A 76 2.66 -11.70 -9.22
N ALA A 77 1.90 -10.76 -9.84
CA ALA A 77 1.71 -10.73 -11.28
C ALA A 77 3.04 -10.54 -12.04
N THR A 78 3.93 -9.69 -11.53
CA THR A 78 5.26 -9.49 -12.12
C THR A 78 6.11 -10.74 -12.04
N GLN A 79 6.12 -11.41 -10.89
CA GLN A 79 6.88 -12.65 -10.69
C GLN A 79 6.37 -13.80 -11.57
N THR A 80 5.05 -13.98 -11.63
CA THR A 80 4.42 -14.97 -12.52
C THR A 80 4.73 -14.66 -13.97
N GLY A 81 4.55 -13.40 -14.42
CA GLY A 81 4.85 -13.00 -15.79
C GLY A 81 6.31 -13.22 -16.18
N MET A 82 7.26 -12.95 -15.29
CA MET A 82 8.68 -13.25 -15.51
C MET A 82 8.95 -14.75 -15.66
N SER A 83 8.33 -15.58 -14.81
CA SER A 83 8.46 -17.04 -14.89
C SER A 83 7.89 -17.58 -16.20
N ASP A 84 6.69 -17.11 -16.58
CA ASP A 84 6.01 -17.52 -17.81
C ASP A 84 6.83 -17.12 -19.05
N MET A 85 7.36 -15.89 -19.07
CA MET A 85 8.25 -15.44 -20.14
C MET A 85 9.54 -16.26 -20.20
N ALA A 86 10.15 -16.58 -19.06
CA ALA A 86 11.35 -17.41 -19.01
C ALA A 86 11.07 -18.84 -19.52
N GLN A 87 9.92 -19.41 -19.19
CA GLN A 87 9.51 -20.73 -19.67
C GLN A 87 9.19 -20.71 -21.18
N ALA A 88 8.49 -19.67 -21.65
CA ALA A 88 8.20 -19.48 -23.07
C ALA A 88 9.49 -19.27 -23.90
N ALA A 89 10.46 -18.52 -23.35
CA ALA A 89 11.77 -18.34 -23.95
C ALA A 89 12.53 -19.67 -24.03
N LYS A 90 12.63 -20.43 -22.91
CA LYS A 90 13.26 -21.76 -22.91
C LYS A 90 12.61 -22.73 -23.88
N LYS A 91 11.28 -22.70 -23.99
CA LYS A 91 10.54 -23.56 -24.93
C LYS A 91 10.83 -23.15 -26.38
N SER A 92 10.87 -21.85 -26.67
CA SER A 92 11.22 -21.35 -28.01
C SER A 92 12.68 -21.64 -28.36
N GLU A 93 13.59 -21.53 -27.39
CA GLU A 93 15.00 -21.89 -27.53
C GLU A 93 15.17 -23.39 -27.77
N GLY A 94 14.52 -24.26 -26.98
CA GLY A 94 14.54 -25.71 -27.20
C GLY A 94 13.88 -26.15 -28.51
N ALA A 95 12.95 -25.36 -29.04
CA ALA A 95 12.35 -25.58 -30.36
C ALA A 95 13.18 -24.98 -31.51
N ALA A 96 14.19 -24.14 -31.21
CA ALA A 96 15.10 -23.62 -32.21
C ALA A 96 16.02 -24.74 -32.69
N ASN A 97 16.00 -25.01 -34.01
CA ASN A 97 16.84 -26.01 -34.62
C ASN A 97 18.28 -25.48 -34.76
N PHE A 98 19.11 -25.74 -33.75
CA PHE A 98 20.55 -25.44 -33.79
C PHE A 98 21.36 -26.38 -34.70
N ASP A 99 20.75 -27.46 -35.19
CA ASP A 99 21.46 -28.49 -35.98
C ASP A 99 21.79 -28.00 -37.40
N GLY A 100 21.00 -27.06 -37.95
CA GLY A 100 21.32 -26.34 -39.19
C GLY A 100 22.38 -25.22 -39.05
N ALA A 101 22.76 -24.86 -37.81
CA ALA A 101 23.73 -23.81 -37.51
C ALA A 101 25.15 -24.35 -37.28
N LYS A 102 25.36 -25.67 -37.35
CA LYS A 102 26.71 -26.22 -37.49
C LYS A 102 27.23 -25.79 -38.86
N PHE A 103 28.26 -24.95 -38.88
CA PHE A 103 29.04 -24.68 -40.08
C PHE A 103 29.76 -25.97 -40.52
N ASN A 104 29.03 -26.91 -41.11
CA ASN A 104 29.63 -27.94 -41.94
C ASN A 104 29.95 -27.30 -43.30
N LYS A 105 30.87 -26.34 -43.30
CA LYS A 105 31.55 -25.88 -44.50
C LYS A 105 32.83 -26.70 -44.61
N ARG A 106 32.74 -27.72 -45.48
CA ARG A 106 33.75 -28.22 -46.42
C ARG A 106 35.20 -28.29 -45.96
#